data_AF-A0A8S0Z8B2-F1
#
_entry.id   AF-A0A8S0Z8B2-F1
#
_cell.length_a   1.000
_cell.length_b   1.000
_cell.length_c   1.000
_cell.angle_alpha   90.00
_cell.angle_beta   90.00
_cell.angle_gamma   90.00
#
_symmetry.space_group_name_H-M   'P 1'
#
loop_
_entity.id
_entity.type
_entity.pdbx_description
1 polymer ?
#
loop_
_entity_poly.entity_id
_entity_poly.type
_entity_poly.pdbx_seq_one_letter_code
_entity_poly.pdbx_strand_id
1 'polypeptide(L)'
;MLFFSRIYFSIVSKMGGHDHGPPYTVPSYKQFKIQGIWQLEELEKALQKKGLKDPWIRNEAWRYHPGFGTKAKRFMLCVFRGFPAGLGLALLTVGIQKALGSDDGHGHH
;
A
#
# COMPACT_ATOMS: atom_id res chain seq x y z
N MET A 1 -20.28 -28.54 -30.12
CA MET A 1 -19.08 -27.69 -30.08
C MET A 1 -19.41 -26.25 -30.52
N LEU A 2 -20.37 -25.58 -29.87
CA LEU A 2 -20.82 -24.21 -30.22
C LEU A 2 -21.12 -23.31 -29.01
N PHE A 3 -21.01 -23.82 -27.78
CA PHE A 3 -21.30 -23.05 -26.56
C PHE A 3 -20.11 -22.26 -26.01
N PHE A 4 -18.87 -22.63 -26.38
CA PHE A 4 -17.65 -21.99 -25.86
C PHE A 4 -17.27 -20.66 -26.55
N SER A 5 -17.78 -20.38 -27.76
CA SER A 5 -17.40 -19.19 -28.54
C SER A 5 -18.15 -17.91 -28.12
N ARG A 6 -19.39 -18.05 -27.61
CA ARG A 6 -20.26 -16.91 -27.25
C ARG A 6 -19.84 -16.21 -25.95
N ILE A 7 -19.18 -16.92 -25.04
CA ILE A 7 -18.74 -16.36 -23.74
C ILE A 7 -17.46 -15.52 -23.91
N TYR A 8 -16.57 -15.91 -24.83
CA TYR A 8 -15.32 -15.17 -25.07
C TYR A 8 -15.57 -13.80 -25.73
N PHE A 9 -16.53 -13.70 -26.64
CA PHE A 9 -16.84 -12.44 -27.33
C PHE A 9 -17.51 -11.40 -26.42
N SER A 10 -18.26 -11.85 -25.38
CA SER A 10 -18.93 -10.93 -24.45
C SER A 10 -17.98 -10.32 -23.41
N ILE A 11 -16.82 -10.94 -23.14
CA ILE A 11 -15.83 -10.40 -22.19
C ILE A 11 -14.96 -9.32 -22.87
N VAL A 12 -14.66 -9.47 -24.16
CA VAL A 12 -13.81 -8.52 -24.91
C VAL A 12 -14.56 -7.23 -25.29
N SER A 13 -15.89 -7.26 -25.45
CA SER A 13 -16.66 -6.09 -25.89
C SER A 13 -16.93 -5.03 -24.81
N LYS A 14 -16.43 -5.20 -23.58
CA LYS A 14 -16.63 -4.26 -22.46
C LYS A 14 -15.40 -3.38 -22.16
N MET A 15 -14.48 -3.26 -23.09
CA MET A 15 -13.40 -2.26 -23.06
C MET A 15 -13.78 -1.12 -23.99
N GLY A 16 -14.84 -0.39 -23.60
CA GLY A 16 -15.20 0.88 -24.23
C GLY A 16 -14.15 1.94 -23.93
N GLY A 17 -13.93 2.84 -24.88
CA GLY A 17 -13.00 3.95 -24.72
C GLY A 17 -13.01 4.90 -25.92
N HIS A 18 -14.19 5.39 -26.29
CA HIS A 18 -14.32 6.57 -27.17
C HIS A 18 -14.32 7.79 -26.24
N ASP A 19 -13.14 8.30 -25.87
CA ASP A 19 -12.97 9.64 -25.30
C ASP A 19 -11.48 10.03 -25.33
N HIS A 20 -11.16 11.08 -26.08
CA HIS A 20 -9.81 11.59 -26.31
C HIS A 20 -9.31 12.44 -25.13
N GLY A 21 -9.05 11.80 -23.99
CA GLY A 21 -8.35 12.41 -22.86
C GLY A 21 -7.47 11.38 -22.16
N PRO A 22 -6.31 11.76 -21.60
CA PRO A 22 -5.54 10.86 -20.77
C PRO A 22 -6.44 10.30 -19.64
N PRO A 23 -6.39 8.98 -19.36
CA PRO A 23 -7.36 8.28 -18.49
C PRO A 23 -7.20 8.59 -17.00
N TYR A 24 -6.53 9.69 -16.65
CA TYR A 24 -6.28 10.11 -15.27
C TYR A 24 -6.68 11.57 -15.08
N THR A 25 -7.40 11.83 -14.00
CA THR A 25 -7.72 13.19 -13.58
C THR A 25 -6.58 13.70 -12.72
N VAL A 26 -5.88 14.74 -13.21
CA VAL A 26 -4.85 15.42 -12.40
C VAL A 26 -5.55 16.12 -11.25
N PRO A 27 -5.23 15.80 -9.98
CA PRO A 27 -5.95 16.35 -8.86
C PRO A 27 -5.53 17.82 -8.65
N SER A 28 -6.44 18.66 -8.16
CA SER A 28 -6.25 20.12 -8.12
C SER A 28 -4.97 20.55 -7.38
N TYR A 29 -4.19 21.46 -7.95
CA TYR A 29 -2.95 21.97 -7.35
C TYR A 29 -3.16 22.59 -5.95
N LYS A 30 -4.38 23.06 -5.63
CA LYS A 30 -4.72 23.72 -4.36
C LYS A 30 -4.67 22.80 -3.14
N GLN A 31 -4.68 21.48 -3.36
CA GLN A 31 -4.59 20.49 -2.28
C GLN A 31 -3.18 20.41 -1.67
N PHE A 32 -2.15 20.77 -2.43
CA PHE A 32 -0.75 20.67 -2.01
C PHE A 32 -0.37 21.93 -1.24
N LYS A 33 -0.62 21.88 0.07
CA LYS A 33 -0.24 22.93 1.02
C LYS A 33 0.93 22.45 1.87
N ILE A 34 1.75 23.40 2.31
CA ILE A 34 2.91 23.14 3.18
C ILE A 34 2.47 22.92 4.63
N GLN A 35 1.36 23.54 5.02
CA GLN A 35 0.82 23.47 6.39
C GLN A 35 0.51 22.03 6.80
N GLY A 36 1.04 21.61 7.95
CA GLY A 36 0.87 20.28 8.51
C GLY A 36 1.98 19.28 8.16
N ILE A 37 2.97 19.66 7.34
CA ILE A 37 4.15 18.84 7.02
C ILE A 37 5.35 19.37 7.80
N TRP A 38 5.71 18.69 8.89
CA TRP A 38 6.77 19.14 9.79
C TRP A 38 8.12 19.40 9.09
N GLN A 39 8.50 18.55 8.12
CA GLN A 39 9.77 18.72 7.38
C GLN A 39 9.83 20.01 6.57
N LEU A 40 8.72 20.35 5.89
CA LEU A 40 8.69 21.52 5.02
C LEU A 40 8.51 22.81 5.83
N GLU A 41 7.76 22.77 6.93
CA GLU A 41 7.67 23.91 7.85
C GLU A 41 9.02 24.23 8.52
N GLU A 42 9.80 23.21 8.87
CA GLU A 42 11.15 23.40 9.42
C GLU A 42 12.10 23.97 8.37
N LEU A 43 12.04 23.47 7.14
CA LEU A 43 12.80 24.01 6.01
C LEU A 43 12.46 25.47 5.75
N GLU A 44 11.17 25.82 5.73
CA GLU A 44 10.71 27.20 5.55
C GLU A 44 11.24 28.11 6.67
N LYS A 45 11.14 27.68 7.93
CA LYS A 45 11.69 28.43 9.07
C LYS A 45 13.21 28.60 8.97
N ALA A 46 13.94 27.56 8.54
CA ALA A 46 15.38 27.61 8.38
C ALA A 46 15.81 28.56 7.25
N LEU A 47 15.04 28.61 6.15
CA LEU A 47 15.26 29.54 5.04
C LEU A 47 14.93 30.98 5.44
N GLN A 48 13.83 31.19 6.17
CA GLN A 48 13.43 32.49 6.69
C GLN A 48 14.47 33.08 7.65
N LYS A 49 15.11 32.25 8.49
CA LYS A 49 16.25 32.68 9.33
C LYS A 49 17.42 33.22 8.51
N LYS A 50 17.56 32.80 7.26
CA LYS A 50 18.58 33.28 6.30
C LYS A 50 18.07 34.41 5.40
N GLY A 51 16.83 34.86 5.58
CA GLY A 51 16.19 35.85 4.72
C GLY A 51 15.82 35.32 3.33
N LEU A 52 15.84 34.00 3.12
CA LEU A 52 15.51 33.36 1.84
C LEU A 52 14.10 32.75 1.88
N LYS A 53 13.46 32.71 0.71
CA LYS A 53 12.19 32.01 0.49
C LYS A 53 12.32 31.13 -0.74
N ASP A 54 12.10 29.84 -0.58
CA ASP A 54 12.09 28.90 -1.70
C ASP A 54 10.72 28.89 -2.41
N PRO A 55 10.64 29.23 -3.71
CA PRO A 55 9.40 29.17 -4.47
C PRO A 55 8.92 27.73 -4.77
N TRP A 56 9.82 26.73 -4.72
CA TRP A 56 9.53 25.35 -5.11
C TRP A 56 9.05 24.46 -3.97
N ILE A 57 9.09 24.94 -2.73
CA ILE A 57 8.71 24.17 -1.55
C ILE A 57 7.29 23.56 -1.63
N ARG A 58 6.36 24.21 -2.33
CA ARG A 58 5.00 23.68 -2.57
C ARG A 58 5.00 22.48 -3.52
N ASN A 59 5.90 22.49 -4.51
CA ASN A 59 6.07 21.37 -5.43
C ASN A 59 6.60 20.13 -4.71
N GLU A 60 7.24 20.26 -3.55
CA GLU A 60 7.70 19.09 -2.78
C GLU A 60 6.62 18.51 -1.85
N ALA A 61 5.53 19.24 -1.61
CA ALA A 61 4.48 18.84 -0.67
C ALA A 61 3.80 17.51 -1.05
N TRP A 62 3.71 17.17 -2.35
CA TRP A 62 3.11 15.91 -2.78
C TRP A 62 3.85 14.68 -2.26
N ARG A 63 5.17 14.76 -2.03
CA ARG A 63 5.98 13.63 -1.55
C ARG A 63 5.61 13.22 -0.12
N TYR A 64 5.11 14.18 0.66
CA TYR A 64 4.74 14.00 2.06
C TYR A 64 3.23 13.73 2.23
N HIS A 65 2.51 13.45 1.13
CA HIS A 65 1.08 13.18 1.17
C HIS A 65 0.76 12.01 2.12
N PRO A 66 -0.28 12.10 2.98
CA PRO A 66 -0.58 11.09 4.00
C PRO A 66 -0.85 9.69 3.42
N GLY A 67 -1.28 9.61 2.16
CA GLY A 67 -1.47 8.35 1.43
C GLY A 67 -0.20 7.49 1.29
N PHE A 68 0.98 8.09 1.42
CA PHE A 68 2.25 7.38 1.38
C PHE A 68 2.56 6.60 2.68
N GLY A 69 1.85 6.88 3.77
CA GLY A 69 2.05 6.24 5.07
C GLY A 69 3.40 6.56 5.72
N THR A 70 3.56 6.17 6.99
CA THR A 70 4.81 6.38 7.74
C THR A 70 5.88 5.38 7.32
N LYS A 71 7.16 5.77 7.42
CA LYS A 71 8.29 4.86 7.16
C LYS A 71 8.21 3.59 8.02
N ALA A 72 7.81 3.73 9.29
CA ALA A 72 7.59 2.62 10.21
C ALA A 72 6.52 1.65 9.71
N LYS A 73 5.38 2.14 9.21
CA LYS A 73 4.32 1.29 8.65
C LYS A 73 4.83 0.48 7.46
N ARG A 74 5.62 1.09 6.57
CA ARG A 74 6.22 0.39 5.41
C ARG A 74 7.21 -0.68 5.84
N PHE A 75 8.02 -0.40 6.85
CA PHE A 75 8.95 -1.38 7.42
C PHE A 75 8.20 -2.58 8.02
N MET A 76 7.20 -2.33 8.86
CA MET A 76 6.37 -3.39 9.43
C MET A 76 5.64 -4.18 8.34
N LEU A 77 5.12 -3.51 7.30
CA LEU A 77 4.50 -4.18 6.17
C LEU A 77 5.51 -5.04 5.39
N CYS A 78 6.77 -4.63 5.31
CA CYS A 78 7.83 -5.40 4.65
C CYS A 78 8.13 -6.69 5.44
N VAL A 79 8.34 -6.56 6.75
CA VAL A 79 8.72 -7.67 7.63
C VAL A 79 7.56 -8.63 7.88
N PHE A 80 6.35 -8.11 8.13
CA PHE A 80 5.22 -8.91 8.61
C PHE A 80 4.16 -9.19 7.55
N ARG A 81 4.42 -8.96 6.25
CA ARG A 81 3.42 -9.12 5.19
C ARG A 81 2.76 -10.50 5.15
N GLY A 82 3.55 -11.54 5.39
CA GLY A 82 3.12 -12.94 5.35
C GLY A 82 3.00 -13.60 6.73
N PHE A 83 3.34 -12.89 7.80
CA PHE A 83 3.38 -13.46 9.14
C PHE A 83 2.03 -14.01 9.60
N PRO A 84 0.88 -13.32 9.41
CA PRO A 84 -0.42 -13.87 9.82
C PRO A 84 -0.81 -15.15 9.07
N ALA A 85 -0.51 -15.22 7.77
CA ALA A 85 -0.79 -16.41 6.98
C ALA A 85 0.09 -17.60 7.40
N GLY A 86 1.39 -17.35 7.63
CA GLY A 86 2.32 -18.36 8.14
C GLY A 86 1.94 -18.85 9.54
N LEU A 87 1.56 -17.95 10.44
CA LEU A 87 1.11 -18.29 11.78
C LEU A 87 -0.18 -19.13 11.74
N GLY A 88 -1.14 -18.78 10.89
CA GLY A 88 -2.36 -19.56 10.69
C GLY A 88 -2.07 -20.99 10.20
N LEU A 89 -1.15 -21.14 9.24
CA LEU A 89 -0.75 -22.45 8.73
C LEU A 89 -0.01 -23.29 9.78
N ALA A 90 0.83 -22.66 10.59
CA ALA A 90 1.54 -23.31 11.68
C ALA A 90 0.58 -23.83 12.76
N LEU A 91 -0.37 -22.99 13.20
CA LEU A 91 -1.40 -23.39 14.16
C LEU A 91 -2.29 -24.51 13.62
N LEU A 92 -2.67 -24.44 12.34
CA LEU A 92 -3.43 -25.51 11.68
C LEU A 92 -2.66 -26.83 11.69
N THR A 93 -1.37 -26.80 11.34
CA THR A 93 -0.51 -27.98 11.35
C THR A 93 -0.38 -28.59 12.75
N VAL A 94 -0.16 -27.77 13.78
CA VAL A 94 -0.09 -28.23 15.18
C VAL A 94 -1.43 -28.82 15.64
N GLY A 95 -2.54 -28.19 15.27
CA GLY A 95 -3.88 -28.69 15.58
C GLY A 95 -4.16 -30.06 14.95
N ILE A 96 -3.78 -30.24 13.69
CA ILE A 96 -3.91 -31.53 12.98
C ILE A 96 -3.01 -32.59 13.64
N GLN A 97 -1.75 -32.27 13.94
CA GLN A 97 -0.84 -33.19 14.63
C GLN A 97 -1.38 -33.62 15.99
N LYS A 98 -1.92 -32.69 16.79
CA LYS A 98 -2.52 -33.03 18.09
C LYS A 98 -3.82 -33.82 17.97
N ALA A 99 -4.62 -33.59 16.93
CA ALA A 99 -5.88 -34.30 16.71
C ALA A 99 -5.70 -35.70 16.12
N LEU A 100 -4.72 -35.89 15.22
CA LEU A 100 -4.46 -37.17 14.54
C LEU A 100 -3.34 -38.00 15.17
N GLY A 101 -2.40 -37.35 15.86
CA GLY A 101 -1.20 -37.94 16.46
C GLY A 101 -1.20 -37.88 17.98
N SER A 102 -2.34 -38.12 18.63
CA SER A 102 -2.39 -38.34 20.08
C SER A 102 -1.78 -39.70 20.45
N ASP A 103 -0.50 -39.92 20.15
CA ASP A 103 0.32 -40.98 20.75
C ASP A 103 1.83 -40.70 20.70
N ASP A 104 2.27 -39.46 20.96
CA ASP A 104 3.68 -39.16 21.21
C ASP A 104 3.88 -38.92 22.70
N GLY A 105 4.18 -40.01 23.41
CA GLY A 105 4.43 -40.03 24.85
C GLY A 105 5.59 -39.13 25.28
N HIS A 106 5.31 -38.25 26.24
CA HIS A 106 6.32 -37.61 27.07
C HIS A 106 6.94 -38.65 28.02
N GLY A 107 7.96 -39.36 27.56
CA GLY A 107 8.84 -40.18 28.40
C GLY A 107 10.04 -39.36 28.88
N HIS A 108 10.07 -39.02 30.16
CA HIS A 108 11.28 -38.60 30.86
C HIS A 108 12.35 -39.68 30.80
N HIS A 109 13.58 -39.34 30.40
CA HIS A 109 14.84 -39.84 31.00
C HIS A 109 16.04 -39.03 30.48
#